data_AF-A0A7S1N438-F1
#
_entry.id   AF-A0A7S1N438-F1
#
_cell.length_a   1.000
_cell.length_b   1.000
_cell.length_c   1.000
_cell.angle_alpha   90.00
_cell.angle_beta   90.00
_cell.angle_gamma   90.00
#
_symmetry.space_group_name_H-M   'P 1'
#
loop_
_entity.id
_entity.type
_entity.pdbx_description
1 polymer ?
#
loop_
_entity_poly.entity_id
_entity_poly.type
_entity_poly.pdbx_seq_one_letter_code
_entity_poly.pdbx_strand_id
1 'polypeptide(L)'
;DQLKQQQQQKHGDDAAAWEPKERRATGPVEEAAIVFFQEFLRIRSVSFEGPDGAYREAADWLRVECERIGLQVRETEPVAGKPIVLATWPGVTPETELPAVLLNSHYDVVPAMQEHWQCDAFAAVRDP
;
A
#
# COMPACT_ATOMS: atom_id res chain seq x y z
N ASP A 1 40.67 13.72 8.81
CA ASP A 1 39.24 13.37 8.76
C ASP A 1 39.08 11.97 8.12
N GLN A 2 39.68 10.95 8.75
CA GLN A 2 39.76 9.58 8.21
C GLN A 2 38.39 8.87 8.21
N LEU A 3 37.44 9.33 9.04
CA LEU A 3 36.07 8.82 9.03
C LEU A 3 35.33 9.16 7.74
N LYS A 4 35.58 10.33 7.12
CA LYS A 4 34.91 10.72 5.87
C LYS A 4 35.41 9.93 4.66
N GLN A 5 36.71 9.61 4.62
CA GLN A 5 37.26 8.73 3.57
C GLN A 5 36.76 7.29 3.71
N GLN A 6 36.59 6.77 4.93
CA GLN A 6 36.02 5.44 5.16
C GLN A 6 34.53 5.33 4.77
N GLN A 7 33.77 6.42 4.88
CA GLN A 7 32.35 6.46 4.46
C GLN A 7 32.22 6.56 2.93
N GLN A 8 33.11 7.28 2.24
CA GLN A 8 33.10 7.37 0.78
C GLN A 8 33.46 6.03 0.11
N GLN A 9 34.34 5.23 0.73
CA GLN A 9 34.78 3.94 0.20
C GLN A 9 33.73 2.82 0.32
N LYS A 10 32.73 2.96 1.21
CA LYS A 10 31.68 1.94 1.42
C LYS A 10 30.55 1.98 0.39
N HIS A 11 30.52 2.96 -0.50
CA HIS A 11 29.54 3.07 -1.58
C HIS A 11 30.05 2.58 -2.94
N GLY A 12 31.16 1.83 -2.95
CA GLY A 12 31.91 1.50 -4.17
C GLY A 12 31.55 0.21 -4.90
N ASP A 13 31.22 -0.89 -4.21
CA ASP A 13 31.35 -2.22 -4.84
C ASP A 13 30.27 -3.27 -4.49
N ASP A 14 29.12 -2.87 -3.94
CA ASP A 14 27.99 -3.78 -3.68
C ASP A 14 26.70 -3.35 -4.44
N ALA A 15 26.87 -2.68 -5.58
CA ALA A 15 25.83 -2.68 -6.61
C ALA A 15 25.87 -4.05 -7.30
N ALA A 16 25.49 -5.10 -6.58
CA ALA A 16 25.04 -6.33 -7.21
C ALA A 16 23.86 -5.91 -8.10
N ALA A 17 24.14 -5.74 -9.39
CA ALA A 17 23.14 -5.47 -10.40
C ALA A 17 22.03 -6.49 -10.18
N TRP A 18 20.86 -6.01 -9.78
CA TRP A 18 19.68 -6.84 -9.70
C TRP A 18 19.40 -7.29 -11.13
N GLU A 19 19.83 -8.52 -11.44
CA GLU A 19 19.50 -9.18 -12.68
C GLU A 19 17.99 -9.48 -12.63
N PRO A 20 17.18 -8.94 -13.55
CA PRO A 20 15.76 -9.25 -13.58
C PRO A 20 15.63 -10.76 -13.82
N LYS A 21 15.19 -11.50 -12.79
CA LYS A 21 14.78 -12.88 -12.99
C LYS A 21 13.70 -12.86 -14.07
N GLU A 22 13.84 -13.70 -15.10
CA GLU A 22 12.87 -13.80 -16.18
C GLU A 22 11.45 -13.77 -15.60
N ARG A 23 10.67 -12.75 -16.00
CA ARG A 23 9.30 -12.59 -15.50
C ARG A 23 8.52 -13.80 -16.00
N ARG A 24 8.18 -14.71 -15.09
CA ARG A 24 7.25 -15.79 -15.38
C ARG A 24 5.96 -15.17 -15.92
N ALA A 25 5.37 -15.79 -16.93
CA ALA A 25 4.05 -15.36 -17.41
C ALA A 25 3.09 -15.28 -16.21
N THR A 26 2.46 -14.12 -16.02
CA THR A 26 1.54 -13.90 -14.90
C THR A 26 0.34 -14.81 -15.08
N GLY A 27 0.05 -15.62 -14.05
CA GLY A 27 -1.16 -16.44 -14.06
C GLY A 27 -2.42 -15.57 -13.98
N PRO A 28 -3.61 -16.07 -14.34
CA PRO A 28 -4.86 -15.28 -14.26
C PRO A 28 -5.13 -14.69 -12.87
N VAL A 29 -4.77 -15.41 -11.80
CA VAL A 29 -4.90 -14.94 -10.41
C VAL A 29 -3.92 -13.81 -10.10
N GLU A 30 -2.68 -13.93 -10.57
CA GLU A 30 -1.65 -12.91 -10.38
C GLU A 30 -2.02 -11.63 -11.13
N GLU A 31 -2.49 -11.77 -12.37
CA GLU A 31 -2.96 -10.65 -13.18
C GLU A 31 -4.12 -9.91 -12.49
N ALA A 32 -5.11 -10.65 -11.97
CA ALA A 32 -6.21 -10.06 -11.21
C ALA A 32 -5.75 -9.33 -9.93
N ALA A 33 -4.77 -9.88 -9.21
CA ALA A 33 -4.20 -9.25 -8.02
C ALA A 33 -3.46 -7.95 -8.36
N ILE A 34 -2.74 -7.92 -9.50
CA ILE A 34 -2.08 -6.70 -9.95
C ILE A 34 -3.12 -5.64 -10.36
N VAL A 35 -4.16 -6.02 -11.10
CA VAL A 35 -5.23 -5.08 -11.48
C VAL A 35 -5.90 -4.49 -10.23
N PHE A 36 -6.27 -5.33 -9.27
CA PHE A 36 -6.82 -4.91 -7.97
C PHE A 36 -5.90 -3.91 -7.25
N PHE A 37 -4.59 -4.19 -7.21
CA PHE A 37 -3.65 -3.28 -6.57
C PHE A 37 -3.48 -1.96 -7.34
N GLN A 38 -3.47 -2.01 -8.67
CA GLN A 38 -3.41 -0.81 -9.51
C GLN A 38 -4.66 0.08 -9.35
N GLU A 39 -5.84 -0.51 -9.17
CA GLU A 39 -7.06 0.25 -8.85
C GLU A 39 -6.92 1.00 -7.53
N PHE A 40 -6.39 0.36 -6.50
CA PHE A 40 -6.15 1.00 -5.21
C PHE A 40 -5.10 2.12 -5.29
N LEU A 41 -3.99 1.88 -6.00
CA LEU A 41 -2.90 2.87 -6.17
C LEU A 41 -3.34 4.14 -6.91
N ARG A 42 -4.42 4.09 -7.69
CA ARG A 42 -4.99 5.26 -8.37
C ARG A 42 -5.73 6.20 -7.43
N ILE A 43 -6.09 5.73 -6.24
CA ILE A 43 -6.68 6.59 -5.21
C ILE A 43 -5.58 7.47 -4.64
N ARG A 44 -5.63 8.77 -4.96
CA ARG A 44 -4.61 9.76 -4.58
C ARG A 44 -4.77 10.19 -3.11
N SER A 45 -4.56 9.27 -2.18
CA SER A 45 -4.65 9.48 -0.72
C SER A 45 -3.45 10.24 -0.15
N VAL A 46 -3.09 11.37 -0.74
CA VAL A 46 -1.90 12.15 -0.33
C VAL A 46 -2.13 12.81 1.02
N SER A 47 -1.25 12.53 1.98
CA SER A 47 -1.45 12.90 3.38
C SER A 47 -1.43 14.39 3.65
N PHE A 48 -0.72 15.16 2.81
CA PHE A 48 -0.67 16.61 2.85
C PHE A 48 -2.03 17.26 2.55
N GLU A 49 -2.90 16.60 1.76
CA GLU A 49 -4.25 17.09 1.43
C GLU A 49 -5.23 16.88 2.60
N GLY A 50 -4.89 15.98 3.54
CA GLY A 50 -5.64 15.77 4.76
C GLY A 50 -7.11 15.36 4.51
N PRO A 51 -8.04 15.77 5.39
CA PRO A 51 -9.48 15.52 5.25
C PRO A 51 -10.11 15.91 3.92
N ASP A 52 -9.54 16.90 3.22
CA ASP A 52 -10.05 17.40 1.93
C ASP A 52 -9.52 16.58 0.75
N GLY A 53 -8.60 15.64 0.99
CA GLY A 53 -8.06 14.70 0.02
C GLY A 53 -8.86 13.40 -0.10
N ALA A 54 -8.23 12.36 -0.66
CA ALA A 54 -8.92 11.11 -1.01
C ALA A 54 -9.00 10.07 0.13
N TYR A 55 -8.94 10.47 1.41
CA TYR A 55 -9.05 9.52 2.52
C TYR A 55 -10.41 8.82 2.56
N ARG A 56 -11.48 9.57 2.29
CA ARG A 56 -12.83 9.00 2.23
C ARG A 56 -12.94 7.98 1.10
N GLU A 57 -12.44 8.32 -0.08
CA GLU A 57 -12.43 7.44 -1.25
C GLU A 57 -11.67 6.14 -0.98
N ALA A 58 -10.48 6.24 -0.39
CA ALA A 58 -9.67 5.07 -0.01
C ALA A 58 -10.39 4.17 1.00
N ALA A 59 -10.99 4.77 2.03
CA ALA A 59 -11.74 4.03 3.04
C ALA A 59 -12.99 3.35 2.48
N ASP A 60 -13.76 4.05 1.65
CA ASP A 60 -14.94 3.48 0.99
C ASP A 60 -14.57 2.33 0.05
N TRP A 61 -13.47 2.47 -0.72
CA TRP A 61 -12.97 1.41 -1.59
C TRP A 61 -12.58 0.16 -0.78
N LEU A 62 -11.79 0.34 0.29
CA LEU A 62 -11.38 -0.76 1.17
C LEU A 62 -12.59 -1.45 1.83
N ARG A 63 -13.58 -0.66 2.28
CA ARG A 63 -14.81 -1.19 2.86
C ARG A 63 -15.55 -2.10 1.88
N VAL A 64 -15.76 -1.63 0.64
CA VAL A 64 -16.44 -2.41 -0.41
C VAL A 64 -15.67 -3.69 -0.71
N GLU A 65 -14.35 -3.63 -0.87
CA GLU A 65 -13.54 -4.80 -1.20
C GLU A 65 -13.48 -5.83 -0.06
N CYS A 66 -13.41 -5.38 1.20
CA CYS A 66 -13.49 -6.26 2.36
C CYS A 66 -14.88 -6.91 2.50
N GLU A 67 -15.96 -6.16 2.30
CA GLU A 67 -17.32 -6.69 2.30
C GLU A 67 -17.52 -7.71 1.18
N ARG A 68 -16.98 -7.45 -0.02
CA ARG A 68 -17.08 -8.33 -1.19
C ARG A 68 -16.50 -9.73 -0.94
N ILE A 69 -15.44 -9.83 -0.14
CA ILE A 69 -14.83 -11.12 0.23
C ILE A 69 -15.41 -11.70 1.53
N GLY A 70 -16.45 -11.09 2.09
CA GLY A 70 -17.19 -11.60 3.24
C GLY A 70 -16.62 -11.24 4.62
N LEU A 71 -15.75 -10.22 4.70
CA LEU A 71 -15.28 -9.71 5.99
C LEU A 71 -16.35 -8.86 6.67
N GLN A 72 -16.35 -8.87 8.00
CA GLN A 72 -17.15 -7.95 8.80
C GLN A 72 -16.42 -6.61 8.86
N VAL A 73 -17.01 -5.55 8.31
CA VAL A 73 -16.37 -4.23 8.28
C VAL A 73 -17.05 -3.25 9.24
N ARG A 74 -16.22 -2.49 9.96
CA ARG A 74 -16.62 -1.35 10.78
C ARG A 74 -15.72 -0.17 10.43
N GLU A 75 -16.30 1.02 10.40
CA GLU A 75 -15.55 2.27 10.28
C GLU A 75 -15.55 2.98 11.63
N THR A 76 -14.42 3.59 11.97
CA THR A 76 -14.33 4.51 13.10
C THR A 76 -13.61 5.77 12.65
N GLU A 77 -13.96 6.91 13.23
CA GLU A 77 -13.39 8.21 12.84
C GLU A 77 -12.94 8.96 14.10
N PRO A 78 -11.77 8.59 14.68
CA PRO A 78 -11.28 9.24 15.91
C PRO A 78 -10.92 10.72 15.70
N VAL A 79 -10.61 11.09 14.45
CA VAL A 79 -10.35 12.46 14.02
C VAL A 79 -11.21 12.72 12.79
N ALA A 80 -11.97 13.83 12.81
CA ALA A 80 -12.83 14.21 11.70
C ALA A 80 -12.06 14.26 10.37
N GLY A 81 -12.64 13.65 9.34
CA GLY A 81 -12.09 13.44 8.01
C GLY A 81 -11.00 12.36 7.91
N LYS A 82 -10.78 11.55 8.95
CA LYS A 82 -9.72 10.50 8.97
C LYS A 82 -10.29 9.14 9.38
N PRO A 83 -11.01 8.47 8.46
CA PRO A 83 -11.65 7.19 8.74
C PRO A 83 -10.62 6.06 8.92
N ILE A 84 -10.93 5.12 9.81
CA ILE A 84 -10.20 3.88 10.00
C ILE A 84 -11.15 2.74 9.63
N VAL A 85 -10.75 1.95 8.63
CA VAL A 85 -11.45 0.73 8.21
C VAL A 85 -10.94 -0.44 9.04
N LEU A 86 -11.83 -1.03 9.83
CA LEU A 86 -11.58 -2.25 10.58
C LEU A 86 -12.34 -3.40 9.94
N ALA A 87 -11.62 -4.28 9.23
CA ALA A 87 -12.17 -5.51 8.68
C ALA A 87 -11.79 -6.71 9.57
N THR A 88 -12.77 -7.55 9.89
CA THR A 88 -12.60 -8.72 10.77
C THR A 88 -12.99 -9.99 10.05
N TRP A 89 -12.10 -10.97 10.07
CA TRP A 89 -12.40 -12.36 9.73
C TRP A 89 -12.52 -13.17 11.03
N PRO A 90 -13.74 -13.57 11.45
CA PRO A 90 -13.90 -14.39 12.64
C PRO A 90 -13.19 -15.73 12.49
N GLY A 91 -12.35 -16.07 13.47
CA GLY A 91 -11.79 -17.42 13.59
C GLY A 91 -12.87 -18.43 13.98
N VAL A 92 -12.55 -19.72 13.83
CA VAL A 92 -13.45 -20.81 14.26
C VAL A 92 -13.32 -21.13 15.76
N THR A 93 -12.24 -20.68 16.40
CA THR A 93 -11.99 -20.86 17.83
C THR A 93 -12.56 -19.67 18.61
N PRO A 94 -13.16 -19.88 19.80
CA PRO A 94 -13.65 -18.78 20.63
C PRO A 94 -12.58 -17.72 20.93
N GLU A 95 -12.97 -16.45 20.93
CA GLU A 95 -12.09 -15.31 21.22
C GLU A 95 -11.43 -15.36 22.60
N THR A 96 -12.00 -16.15 23.52
CA THR A 96 -11.45 -16.40 24.86
C THR A 96 -10.23 -17.31 24.87
N GLU A 97 -9.98 -18.04 23.78
CA GLU A 97 -8.93 -19.08 23.72
C GLU A 97 -7.72 -18.65 22.89
N LEU A 98 -7.91 -17.85 21.84
CA LEU A 98 -6.83 -17.37 20.98
C LEU A 98 -6.87 -15.83 20.84
N PRO A 99 -5.71 -15.16 20.95
CA PRO A 99 -5.63 -13.74 20.67
C PRO A 99 -5.83 -13.47 19.16
N ALA A 100 -6.31 -12.28 18.84
CA ALA A 100 -6.44 -11.83 17.45
C ALA A 100 -5.06 -11.57 16.81
N VAL A 101 -4.96 -11.85 15.50
CA VAL A 101 -3.83 -11.40 14.68
C VAL A 101 -4.22 -10.08 14.03
N LEU A 102 -3.44 -9.02 14.30
CA LEU A 102 -3.66 -7.71 13.70
C LEU A 102 -2.80 -7.54 12.45
N LEU A 103 -3.43 -7.42 11.29
CA LEU A 103 -2.79 -6.99 10.06
C LEU A 103 -3.04 -5.50 9.89
N ASN A 104 -2.09 -4.68 10.30
CA ASN A 104 -2.20 -3.22 10.22
C ASN A 104 -1.46 -2.68 8.99
N SER A 105 -2.07 -1.69 8.35
CA SER A 105 -1.48 -0.91 7.26
C SER A 105 -2.00 0.52 7.33
N HIS A 106 -1.39 1.41 6.56
CA HIS A 106 -1.90 2.75 6.31
C HIS A 106 -2.11 2.90 4.79
N TYR A 107 -3.07 3.73 4.41
CA TYR A 107 -3.42 3.95 3.00
C TYR A 107 -3.06 5.35 2.53
N ASP A 108 -2.57 6.24 3.41
CA ASP A 108 -2.08 7.56 3.02
C ASP A 108 -0.64 7.49 2.50
N VAL A 109 -0.33 8.36 1.55
CA VAL A 109 1.00 8.45 0.93
C VAL A 109 1.55 9.86 0.99
N VAL A 110 2.86 10.00 0.83
CA VAL A 110 3.51 11.31 0.74
C VAL A 110 3.28 11.95 -0.64
N PRO A 111 3.41 13.28 -0.78
CA PRO A 111 3.33 13.94 -2.08
C PRO A 111 4.38 13.43 -3.08
N ALA A 112 3.99 13.32 -4.35
CA ALA A 112 4.89 13.01 -5.47
C ALA A 112 5.28 14.29 -6.22
N MET A 113 6.57 14.45 -6.56
CA MET A 113 7.07 15.53 -7.42
C MET A 113 6.94 15.12 -8.88
N GLN A 114 5.77 15.40 -9.48
CA GLN A 114 5.37 14.88 -10.79
C GLN A 114 6.39 15.16 -11.91
N GLU A 115 7.14 16.26 -11.83
CA GLU A 115 8.21 16.64 -12.75
C GLU A 115 9.39 15.65 -12.81
N HIS A 116 9.52 14.77 -11.81
CA HIS A 116 10.56 13.75 -11.73
C HIS A 116 10.08 12.35 -12.12
N TRP A 117 8.79 12.20 -12.45
CA TRP A 117 8.24 10.91 -12.88
C TRP A 117 8.19 10.80 -14.41
N GLN A 118 8.43 9.59 -14.90
CA GLN A 118 8.32 9.26 -16.34
C GLN A 118 6.85 9.10 -16.78
N CYS A 119 5.94 8.88 -15.83
CA CYS A 119 4.51 8.78 -16.01
C CYS A 119 3.79 9.49 -14.84
N ASP A 120 2.45 9.57 -14.88
CA ASP A 120 1.69 10.06 -13.74
C ASP A 120 1.91 9.14 -12.52
N ALA A 121 2.34 9.71 -11.39
CA ALA A 121 2.68 8.99 -10.17
C ALA A 121 1.51 8.16 -9.60
N PHE A 122 0.28 8.51 -9.95
CA PHE A 122 -0.95 7.83 -9.52
C PHE A 122 -1.64 7.07 -10.65
N ALA A 123 -1.07 6.98 -11.86
CA ALA A 123 -1.70 6.20 -12.94
C ALA A 123 -1.62 4.68 -12.72
N ALA A 124 -0.72 4.24 -11.84
CA ALA A 124 -0.48 2.83 -11.52
C ALA A 124 -0.26 1.97 -12.78
N VAL A 125 0.57 2.43 -13.71
CA VAL A 125 0.92 1.70 -14.94
C VAL A 125 2.12 0.80 -14.71
N ARG A 126 2.20 -0.31 -15.45
CA ARG A 126 3.40 -1.14 -15.45
C ARG A 126 4.44 -0.48 -16.33
N ASP A 127 5.70 -0.59 -15.94
CA ASP A 127 6.80 -0.26 -16.85
C ASP A 127 6.64 -1.07 -18.15
N PRO A 128 6.82 -0.44 -19.31
CA PRO A 128 6.76 -1.12 -20.61
C PRO A 128 7.75 -2.27 -20.75
#